data_AF-A0A2P5TIE1-F1
#
_entry.id   AF-A0A2P5TIE1-F1
#
_cell.length_a   1.000
_cell.length_b   1.000
_cell.length_c   1.000
_cell.angle_alpha   90.00
_cell.angle_beta   90.00
_cell.angle_gamma   90.00
#
_symmetry.space_group_name_H-M   'P 1'
#
loop_
_entity.id
_entity.type
_entity.pdbx_description
1 polymer ?
#
loop_
_entity_poly.entity_id
_entity_poly.type
_entity_poly.pdbx_seq_one_letter_code
_entity_poly.pdbx_strand_id
1 'polypeptide(L)'
;MKILLPTSTAGSLPKPSWLAEPETIWSPWRLQGEELIEGKQDALRVWLQEQQQAGIDIVSDGEQTRQHFVTTFIEHLNGVDFEKRKTVKIRDRYDASVPMVVGAVSRQKPVFVEDARFLRQQTKQPIKWALPGPMTMIDTLYDDHYKSREQLAWEFAVILNQEARELEAAGVDIIQFDEPSFNVFFDEVNDWGIAALERAMEGLKCETAVHICYGYGIKANTDWKKTLGSEWRQYEEVFPKLQKSNIDIISLECQNSHVPIDLLELIRGKKVMLGAIDVATNIIETPEEVANTLRKALEFVDADKLYPSTNCGMAPLSRGVARGKLNALSAGAEILRRELSA
;
A
#
# COMPACT_ATOMS: atom_id res chain seq x y z
N MET A 1 -26.65 -3.59 -2.58
CA MET A 1 -26.55 -2.50 -1.59
C MET A 1 -25.08 -2.16 -1.43
N LYS A 2 -24.74 -0.87 -1.28
CA LYS A 2 -23.37 -0.44 -0.98
C LYS A 2 -23.06 -0.86 0.46
N ILE A 3 -22.00 -1.64 0.68
CA ILE A 3 -21.61 -2.10 2.01
C ILE A 3 -21.10 -0.89 2.80
N LEU A 4 -21.62 -0.68 4.00
CA LEU A 4 -21.15 0.34 4.94
C LEU A 4 -19.88 -0.19 5.65
N LEU A 5 -18.88 0.67 5.85
CA LEU A 5 -17.56 0.28 6.38
C LEU A 5 -16.96 -0.94 5.62
N PRO A 6 -16.73 -0.82 4.29
CA PRO A 6 -16.15 -1.92 3.52
C PRO A 6 -14.69 -2.14 3.93
N THR A 7 -14.35 -3.37 4.30
CA THR A 7 -13.01 -3.75 4.75
C THR A 7 -12.04 -3.91 3.59
N SER A 8 -10.78 -3.54 3.82
CA SER A 8 -9.67 -3.74 2.88
C SER A 8 -8.37 -3.99 3.64
N THR A 9 -7.27 -4.22 2.95
CA THR A 9 -5.92 -4.22 3.55
C THR A 9 -5.05 -3.20 2.82
N ALA A 10 -3.90 -2.85 3.38
CA ALA A 10 -2.91 -2.03 2.68
C ALA A 10 -2.48 -2.66 1.34
N GLY A 11 -2.35 -3.99 1.27
CA GLY A 11 -2.01 -4.71 0.04
C GLY A 11 -1.41 -6.09 0.33
N SER A 12 -0.09 -6.14 0.47
CA SER A 12 0.69 -7.39 0.63
C SER A 12 0.22 -8.34 1.73
N LEU A 13 0.24 -9.64 1.40
CA LEU A 13 -0.05 -10.77 2.29
C LEU A 13 1.09 -11.82 2.24
N PRO A 14 1.29 -12.64 3.29
CA PRO A 14 2.39 -13.61 3.35
C PRO A 14 2.38 -14.62 2.20
N LYS A 15 3.43 -14.70 1.39
CA LYS A 15 3.50 -15.64 0.26
C LYS A 15 3.48 -17.11 0.73
N PRO A 16 2.89 -18.04 -0.03
CA PRO A 16 3.03 -19.47 0.24
C PRO A 16 4.51 -19.88 0.30
N SER A 17 4.85 -20.78 1.23
CA SER A 17 6.23 -21.22 1.47
C SER A 17 6.87 -21.98 0.31
N TRP A 18 6.07 -22.48 -0.63
CA TRP A 18 6.53 -23.08 -1.88
C TRP A 18 6.91 -22.03 -2.94
N LEU A 19 6.45 -20.78 -2.81
CA LEU A 19 6.73 -19.69 -3.75
C LEU A 19 7.91 -18.82 -3.31
N ALA A 20 8.00 -18.53 -2.00
CA ALA A 20 9.02 -17.65 -1.44
C ALA A 20 9.34 -18.04 0.02
N GLU A 21 10.47 -17.56 0.53
CA GLU A 21 10.82 -17.67 1.95
C GLU A 21 9.79 -16.90 2.83
N PRO A 22 9.20 -17.53 3.85
CA PRO A 22 8.24 -16.87 4.74
C PRO A 22 8.86 -15.72 5.55
N GLU A 23 8.01 -14.82 6.05
CA GLU A 23 8.35 -13.83 7.10
C GLU A 23 9.54 -12.90 6.76
N THR A 24 9.81 -12.71 5.47
CA THR A 24 10.91 -11.88 4.97
C THR A 24 10.45 -10.93 3.88
N ILE A 25 11.14 -9.80 3.77
CA ILE A 25 11.01 -8.85 2.67
C ILE A 25 12.09 -9.12 1.62
N TRP A 26 11.82 -8.81 0.34
CA TRP A 26 12.71 -9.13 -0.80
C TRP A 26 13.06 -10.61 -0.95
N SER A 27 12.15 -11.50 -0.54
CA SER A 27 12.39 -12.94 -0.65
C SER A 27 12.61 -13.37 -2.12
N PRO A 28 13.67 -14.12 -2.43
CA PRO A 28 13.85 -14.72 -3.75
C PRO A 28 12.72 -15.69 -4.09
N TRP A 29 12.41 -15.81 -5.38
CA TRP A 29 11.47 -16.83 -5.85
C TRP A 29 12.08 -18.23 -5.74
N ARG A 30 11.30 -19.18 -5.20
CA ARG A 30 11.68 -20.61 -5.15
C ARG A 30 11.42 -21.33 -6.47
N LEU A 31 10.53 -20.81 -7.30
CA LEU A 31 10.17 -21.32 -8.62
C LEU A 31 10.80 -20.45 -9.73
N GLN A 32 10.95 -20.99 -10.94
CA GLN A 32 11.45 -20.27 -12.13
C GLN A 32 10.66 -20.69 -13.39
N GLY A 33 10.80 -19.93 -14.48
CA GLY A 33 10.17 -20.26 -15.77
C GLY A 33 8.64 -20.34 -15.67
N GLU A 34 8.05 -21.30 -16.39
CA GLU A 34 6.58 -21.53 -16.40
C GLU A 34 6.04 -21.88 -15.01
N GLU A 35 6.78 -22.64 -14.20
CA GLU A 35 6.35 -22.97 -12.82
C GLU A 35 6.20 -21.72 -11.96
N LEU A 36 7.02 -20.68 -12.17
CA LEU A 36 6.87 -19.42 -11.46
C LEU A 36 5.64 -18.65 -11.93
N ILE A 37 5.31 -18.70 -13.22
CA ILE A 37 4.13 -18.05 -13.77
C ILE A 37 2.87 -18.68 -13.16
N GLU A 38 2.75 -20.00 -13.22
CA GLU A 38 1.65 -20.75 -12.63
C GLU A 38 1.60 -20.57 -11.11
N GLY A 39 2.75 -20.67 -10.44
CA GLY A 39 2.85 -20.53 -8.99
C GLY A 39 2.42 -19.14 -8.49
N LYS A 40 2.72 -18.07 -9.22
CA LYS A 40 2.23 -16.72 -8.89
C LYS A 40 0.70 -16.63 -8.99
N GLN A 41 0.12 -17.21 -10.03
CA GLN A 41 -1.33 -17.25 -10.23
C GLN A 41 -2.04 -18.11 -9.17
N ASP A 42 -1.45 -19.24 -8.79
CA ASP A 42 -1.99 -20.07 -7.72
C ASP A 42 -1.91 -19.38 -6.35
N ALA A 43 -0.81 -18.67 -6.07
CA ALA A 43 -0.70 -17.87 -4.86
C ALA A 43 -1.75 -16.74 -4.80
N LEU A 44 -2.04 -16.09 -5.94
CA LEU A 44 -3.15 -15.12 -6.05
C LEU A 44 -4.49 -15.77 -5.70
N ARG A 45 -4.80 -16.93 -6.26
CA ARG A 45 -6.06 -17.66 -5.99
C ARG A 45 -6.20 -18.04 -4.52
N VAL A 46 -5.10 -18.54 -3.93
CA VAL A 46 -5.04 -18.88 -2.51
C VAL A 46 -5.38 -17.66 -1.66
N TRP A 47 -4.75 -16.52 -1.88
CA TRP A 47 -5.00 -15.34 -1.05
C TRP A 47 -6.32 -14.63 -1.35
N LEU A 48 -6.84 -14.71 -2.57
CA LEU A 48 -8.21 -14.28 -2.84
C LEU A 48 -9.20 -15.09 -1.99
N GLN A 49 -9.06 -16.42 -1.96
CA GLN A 49 -9.91 -17.29 -1.16
C GLN A 49 -9.81 -16.97 0.34
N GLU A 50 -8.60 -16.73 0.85
CA GLU A 50 -8.36 -16.38 2.25
C GLU A 50 -8.96 -15.02 2.63
N GLN A 51 -8.81 -14.00 1.77
CA GLN A 51 -9.45 -12.69 1.93
C GLN A 51 -10.97 -12.84 1.98
N GLN A 52 -11.55 -13.64 1.09
CA GLN A 52 -12.99 -13.92 1.05
C GLN A 52 -13.48 -14.64 2.32
N GLN A 53 -12.76 -15.66 2.76
CA GLN A 53 -13.09 -16.40 4.00
C GLN A 53 -12.99 -15.51 5.23
N ALA A 54 -12.04 -14.58 5.25
CA ALA A 54 -11.90 -13.60 6.32
C ALA A 54 -12.90 -12.44 6.24
N GLY A 55 -13.78 -12.39 5.22
CA GLY A 55 -14.78 -11.34 5.07
C GLY A 55 -14.24 -9.98 4.61
N ILE A 56 -13.12 -9.98 3.87
CA ILE A 56 -12.58 -8.76 3.27
C ILE A 56 -13.44 -8.35 2.08
N ASP A 57 -14.00 -7.13 2.12
CA ASP A 57 -14.96 -6.63 1.12
C ASP A 57 -14.29 -6.19 -0.18
N ILE A 58 -13.16 -5.48 -0.06
CA ILE A 58 -12.33 -4.97 -1.16
C ILE A 58 -11.01 -5.75 -1.16
N VAL A 59 -10.87 -6.64 -2.15
CA VAL A 59 -9.75 -7.58 -2.24
C VAL A 59 -8.57 -6.99 -2.99
N SER A 60 -7.37 -7.51 -2.74
CA SER A 60 -6.16 -7.18 -3.47
C SER A 60 -5.52 -8.42 -4.09
N ASP A 61 -4.47 -8.20 -4.88
CA ASP A 61 -3.54 -9.22 -5.35
C ASP A 61 -2.72 -9.84 -4.22
N GLY A 62 -2.86 -9.36 -2.97
CA GLY A 62 -1.99 -9.74 -1.86
C GLY A 62 -0.51 -9.51 -2.16
N GLU A 63 -0.18 -8.74 -3.20
CA GLU A 63 1.14 -8.60 -3.80
C GLU A 63 1.86 -9.94 -4.04
N GLN A 64 1.11 -10.98 -4.43
CA GLN A 64 1.64 -12.34 -4.57
C GLN A 64 2.59 -12.48 -5.77
N THR A 65 2.44 -11.65 -6.81
CA THR A 65 3.20 -11.74 -8.06
C THR A 65 4.47 -10.88 -8.09
N ARG A 66 4.74 -10.12 -7.03
CA ARG A 66 5.92 -9.25 -6.89
C ARG A 66 6.78 -9.64 -5.69
N GLN A 67 8.10 -9.44 -5.77
CA GLN A 67 9.00 -9.71 -4.64
C GLN A 67 8.94 -8.59 -3.60
N HIS A 68 8.80 -7.35 -4.06
CA HIS A 68 8.75 -6.17 -3.21
C HIS A 68 7.89 -5.07 -3.85
N PHE A 69 7.16 -4.32 -3.03
CA PHE A 69 6.15 -3.36 -3.48
C PHE A 69 6.71 -2.25 -4.39
N VAL A 70 8.00 -1.88 -4.20
CA VAL A 70 8.67 -0.84 -5.01
C VAL A 70 9.54 -1.43 -6.12
N THR A 71 10.50 -2.29 -5.76
CA THR A 71 11.61 -2.62 -6.67
C THR A 71 11.14 -3.50 -7.81
N THR A 72 10.15 -4.37 -7.60
CA THR A 72 9.62 -5.19 -8.69
C THR A 72 9.03 -4.35 -9.81
N PHE A 73 8.40 -3.21 -9.54
CA PHE A 73 7.93 -2.34 -10.62
C PHE A 73 9.11 -1.67 -11.35
N ILE A 74 10.08 -1.14 -10.60
CA ILE A 74 11.30 -0.50 -11.13
C ILE A 74 12.10 -1.47 -12.02
N GLU A 75 12.19 -2.74 -11.63
CA GLU A 75 12.88 -3.82 -12.35
C GLU A 75 12.38 -4.05 -13.78
N HIS A 76 11.13 -3.67 -14.09
CA HIS A 76 10.53 -3.88 -15.40
C HIS A 76 10.67 -2.67 -16.34
N LEU A 77 11.36 -1.61 -15.90
CA LEU A 77 11.53 -0.39 -16.66
C LEU A 77 12.85 -0.41 -17.44
N ASN A 78 12.82 0.08 -18.68
CA ASN A 78 14.05 0.44 -19.38
C ASN A 78 14.79 1.53 -18.61
N GLY A 79 16.11 1.62 -18.79
CA GLY A 79 16.94 2.59 -18.08
C GLY A 79 17.33 2.17 -16.66
N VAL A 80 16.80 1.04 -16.17
CA VAL A 80 17.17 0.44 -14.88
C VAL A 80 18.07 -0.76 -15.09
N ASP A 81 19.18 -0.80 -14.35
CA ASP A 81 20.07 -1.96 -14.24
C ASP A 81 19.82 -2.63 -12.88
N PHE A 82 19.22 -3.82 -12.91
CA PHE A 82 18.87 -4.56 -11.70
C PHE A 82 20.03 -5.37 -11.11
N GLU A 83 21.02 -5.72 -11.93
CA GLU A 83 22.21 -6.44 -11.48
C GLU A 83 23.17 -5.49 -10.75
N LYS A 84 23.26 -4.23 -11.21
CA LYS A 84 23.99 -3.19 -10.50
C LYS A 84 23.24 -2.69 -9.28
N ARG A 85 23.67 -3.19 -8.12
CA ARG A 85 23.16 -2.76 -6.81
C ARG A 85 24.05 -1.71 -6.17
N LYS A 86 23.43 -0.79 -5.42
CA LYS A 86 24.09 0.14 -4.50
C LYS A 86 23.41 0.09 -3.14
N THR A 87 24.19 0.26 -2.09
CA THR A 87 23.64 0.51 -0.75
C THR A 87 23.32 2.00 -0.65
N VAL A 88 22.05 2.33 -0.39
CA VAL A 88 21.59 3.69 -0.15
C VAL A 88 20.77 3.74 1.13
N LYS A 89 20.77 4.89 1.81
CA LYS A 89 19.92 5.13 2.97
C LYS A 89 18.52 5.49 2.51
N ILE A 90 17.57 4.59 2.68
CA ILE A 90 16.16 4.78 2.29
C ILE A 90 15.34 5.31 3.48
N ARG A 91 14.27 6.04 3.17
CA ARG A 91 13.36 6.70 4.12
C ARG A 91 14.07 7.61 5.11
N ASP A 92 15.25 8.11 4.72
CA ASP A 92 16.24 8.80 5.55
C ASP A 92 16.56 8.08 6.88
N ARG A 93 16.48 6.75 6.92
CA ARG A 93 16.60 5.98 8.17
C ARG A 93 17.53 4.79 8.14
N TYR A 94 17.46 3.94 7.11
CA TYR A 94 18.19 2.66 7.11
C TYR A 94 18.70 2.30 5.72
N ASP A 95 19.77 1.51 5.69
CA ASP A 95 20.43 1.10 4.46
C ASP A 95 19.68 -0.04 3.76
N ALA A 96 19.58 0.04 2.43
CA ALA A 96 19.03 -1.02 1.58
C ALA A 96 19.84 -1.19 0.30
N SER A 97 19.89 -2.43 -0.21
CA SER A 97 20.50 -2.77 -1.50
C SER A 97 19.50 -2.55 -2.62
N VAL A 98 19.68 -1.48 -3.40
CA VAL A 98 18.70 -1.00 -4.38
C VAL A 98 19.26 -1.05 -5.81
N PRO A 99 18.39 -1.16 -6.84
CA PRO A 99 18.81 -1.09 -8.24
C PRO A 99 19.26 0.32 -8.65
N MET A 100 19.87 0.41 -9.84
CA MET A 100 20.42 1.65 -10.36
C MET A 100 19.69 2.12 -11.62
N VAL A 101 19.36 3.41 -11.70
CA VAL A 101 18.96 4.06 -12.95
C VAL A 101 20.22 4.47 -13.69
N VAL A 102 20.47 3.87 -14.85
CA VAL A 102 21.67 4.08 -15.68
C VAL A 102 21.38 4.83 -16.99
N GLY A 103 20.10 5.10 -17.27
CA GLY A 103 19.65 5.79 -18.48
C GLY A 103 18.24 6.30 -18.35
N ALA A 104 17.72 6.89 -19.43
CA ALA A 104 16.34 7.40 -19.46
C ALA A 104 15.33 6.27 -19.22
N VAL A 105 14.41 6.49 -18.26
CA VAL A 105 13.43 5.48 -17.87
C VAL A 105 12.23 5.46 -18.80
N SER A 106 11.73 4.26 -19.12
CA SER A 106 10.49 4.11 -19.86
C SER A 106 9.85 2.74 -19.62
N ARG A 107 8.51 2.69 -19.69
CA ARG A 107 7.74 1.44 -19.64
C ARG A 107 7.57 0.89 -21.06
N GLN A 108 8.04 -0.33 -21.28
CA GLN A 108 7.93 -1.00 -22.59
C GLN A 108 6.72 -1.94 -22.67
N LYS A 109 6.42 -2.61 -21.56
CA LYS A 109 5.34 -3.59 -21.45
C LYS A 109 4.60 -3.40 -20.13
N PRO A 110 3.36 -3.87 -20.03
CA PRO A 110 2.63 -3.88 -18.78
C PRO A 110 3.29 -4.77 -17.74
N VAL A 111 3.28 -4.33 -16.48
CA VAL A 111 3.95 -5.04 -15.38
C VAL A 111 2.97 -5.96 -14.67
N PHE A 112 1.82 -5.43 -14.26
CA PHE A 112 0.82 -6.13 -13.44
C PHE A 112 -0.52 -6.32 -14.14
N VAL A 113 -0.69 -5.80 -15.36
CA VAL A 113 -1.99 -5.80 -16.06
C VAL A 113 -2.50 -7.21 -16.33
N GLU A 114 -1.65 -8.17 -16.70
CA GLU A 114 -2.10 -9.56 -16.89
C GLU A 114 -2.49 -10.23 -15.57
N ASP A 115 -1.77 -9.95 -14.47
CA ASP A 115 -2.12 -10.43 -13.14
C ASP A 115 -3.48 -9.86 -12.69
N ALA A 116 -3.74 -8.58 -13.01
CA ALA A 116 -5.01 -7.92 -12.71
C ALA A 116 -6.17 -8.50 -13.52
N ARG A 117 -5.98 -8.76 -14.82
CA ARG A 117 -6.98 -9.45 -15.64
C ARG A 117 -7.26 -10.85 -15.12
N PHE A 118 -6.22 -11.57 -14.72
CA PHE A 118 -6.38 -12.89 -14.13
C PHE A 118 -7.19 -12.84 -12.83
N LEU A 119 -6.86 -11.93 -11.90
CA LEU A 119 -7.59 -11.75 -10.64
C LEU A 119 -9.04 -11.33 -10.89
N ARG A 120 -9.28 -10.43 -11.84
CA ARG A 120 -10.62 -9.96 -12.21
C ARG A 120 -11.55 -11.10 -12.65
N GLN A 121 -11.01 -12.13 -13.31
CA GLN A 121 -11.77 -13.32 -13.71
C GLN A 121 -12.20 -14.20 -12.52
N GLN A 122 -11.53 -14.09 -11.36
CA GLN A 122 -11.78 -14.96 -10.21
C GLN A 122 -12.86 -14.43 -9.24
N THR A 123 -13.21 -13.15 -9.32
CA THR A 123 -14.11 -12.51 -8.34
C THR A 123 -14.94 -11.39 -8.95
N LYS A 124 -16.06 -11.06 -8.31
CA LYS A 124 -16.88 -9.87 -8.60
C LYS A 124 -16.74 -8.76 -7.56
N GLN A 125 -15.96 -8.99 -6.49
CA GLN A 125 -15.71 -7.98 -5.47
C GLN A 125 -14.85 -6.84 -6.03
N PRO A 126 -14.93 -5.63 -5.46
CA PRO A 126 -13.99 -4.57 -5.81
C PRO A 126 -12.54 -5.01 -5.63
N ILE A 127 -11.71 -4.75 -6.64
CA ILE A 127 -10.27 -5.01 -6.63
C ILE A 127 -9.53 -3.71 -6.39
N LYS A 128 -8.66 -3.72 -5.37
CA LYS A 128 -7.67 -2.68 -5.13
C LYS A 128 -6.28 -3.17 -5.52
N TRP A 129 -5.58 -2.38 -6.33
CA TRP A 129 -4.21 -2.69 -6.77
C TRP A 129 -3.25 -1.60 -6.34
N ALA A 130 -2.18 -1.98 -5.63
CA ALA A 130 -1.16 -1.04 -5.18
C ALA A 130 -0.02 -0.93 -6.20
N LEU A 131 0.42 0.30 -6.46
CA LEU A 131 1.62 0.69 -7.17
C LEU A 131 2.49 1.54 -6.23
N PRO A 132 3.83 1.50 -6.34
CA PRO A 132 4.65 2.45 -5.60
C PRO A 132 4.42 3.87 -6.10
N GLY A 133 4.35 4.85 -5.20
CA GLY A 133 4.25 6.25 -5.59
C GLY A 133 5.58 6.83 -6.11
N PRO A 134 5.55 7.91 -6.90
CA PRO A 134 6.74 8.48 -7.53
C PRO A 134 7.89 8.80 -6.56
N MET A 135 7.59 9.39 -5.40
CA MET A 135 8.62 9.76 -4.42
C MET A 135 9.22 8.52 -3.75
N THR A 136 8.37 7.55 -3.44
CA THR A 136 8.79 6.26 -2.89
C THR A 136 9.64 5.45 -3.86
N MET A 137 9.40 5.57 -5.17
CA MET A 137 10.24 4.96 -6.19
C MET A 137 11.65 5.55 -6.20
N ILE A 138 11.78 6.88 -6.26
CA ILE A 138 13.11 7.53 -6.28
C ILE A 138 13.89 7.36 -4.97
N ASP A 139 13.18 7.11 -3.86
CA ASP A 139 13.80 6.85 -2.56
C ASP A 139 14.21 5.38 -2.38
N THR A 140 13.90 4.49 -3.33
CA THR A 140 14.27 3.07 -3.28
C THR A 140 15.12 2.65 -4.49
N LEU A 141 15.99 3.53 -4.96
CA LEU A 141 16.94 3.29 -6.05
C LEU A 141 18.18 4.20 -5.93
N TYR A 142 19.20 3.92 -6.73
CA TYR A 142 20.30 4.85 -6.95
C TYR A 142 20.18 5.49 -8.33
N ASP A 143 20.10 6.81 -8.39
CA ASP A 143 20.03 7.55 -9.64
C ASP A 143 21.42 7.89 -10.20
N ASP A 144 21.84 7.15 -11.23
CA ASP A 144 23.09 7.41 -11.94
C ASP A 144 22.93 8.23 -13.22
N HIS A 145 21.72 8.67 -13.56
CA HIS A 145 21.42 9.31 -14.83
C HIS A 145 20.86 10.73 -14.70
N TYR A 146 19.72 10.90 -14.02
CA TYR A 146 19.00 12.18 -13.95
C TYR A 146 19.65 13.13 -12.94
N LYS A 147 20.22 12.58 -11.87
CA LYS A 147 20.84 13.32 -10.76
C LYS A 147 19.89 14.34 -10.11
N SER A 148 18.59 14.06 -10.18
CA SER A 148 17.53 14.94 -9.67
C SER A 148 16.33 14.10 -9.26
N ARG A 149 16.00 14.14 -7.97
CA ARG A 149 14.86 13.42 -7.38
C ARG A 149 13.55 13.86 -8.03
N GLU A 150 13.34 15.16 -8.19
CA GLU A 150 12.15 15.73 -8.82
C GLU A 150 11.99 15.31 -10.29
N GLN A 151 13.06 15.43 -11.09
CA GLN A 151 12.98 15.07 -12.52
C GLN A 151 12.69 13.58 -12.70
N LEU A 152 13.38 12.71 -11.95
CA LEU A 152 13.14 11.28 -12.04
C LEU A 152 11.77 10.89 -11.48
N ALA A 153 11.29 11.52 -10.41
CA ALA A 153 9.95 11.31 -9.89
C ALA A 153 8.88 11.70 -10.91
N TRP A 154 9.10 12.77 -11.68
CA TRP A 154 8.18 13.17 -12.74
C TRP A 154 8.11 12.13 -13.87
N GLU A 155 9.24 11.59 -14.32
CA GLU A 155 9.26 10.50 -15.30
C GLU A 155 8.55 9.24 -14.78
N PHE A 156 8.76 8.90 -13.50
CA PHE A 156 8.02 7.81 -12.87
C PHE A 156 6.52 8.09 -12.76
N ALA A 157 6.10 9.31 -12.48
CA ALA A 157 4.68 9.67 -12.48
C ALA A 157 4.04 9.42 -13.85
N VAL A 158 4.73 9.78 -14.95
CA VAL A 158 4.26 9.50 -16.31
C VAL A 158 4.15 7.99 -16.56
N ILE A 159 5.16 7.22 -16.15
CA ILE A 159 5.19 5.75 -16.28
C ILE A 159 4.08 5.07 -15.46
N LEU A 160 3.89 5.52 -14.22
CA LEU A 160 2.85 5.03 -13.32
C LEU A 160 1.46 5.32 -13.89
N ASN A 161 1.25 6.48 -14.52
CA ASN A 161 -0.01 6.81 -15.18
C ASN A 161 -0.33 5.84 -16.35
N GLN A 162 0.68 5.43 -17.11
CA GLN A 162 0.51 4.44 -18.17
C GLN A 162 0.08 3.08 -17.61
N GLU A 163 0.77 2.59 -16.56
CA GLU A 163 0.41 1.33 -15.90
C GLU A 163 -0.99 1.41 -15.26
N ALA A 164 -1.28 2.49 -14.54
CA ALA A 164 -2.54 2.69 -13.84
C ALA A 164 -3.74 2.70 -14.79
N ARG A 165 -3.64 3.40 -15.94
CA ARG A 165 -4.71 3.41 -16.95
C ARG A 165 -4.98 2.03 -17.54
N GLU A 166 -3.94 1.22 -17.71
CA GLU A 166 -4.12 -0.15 -18.19
C GLU A 166 -4.64 -1.10 -17.11
N LEU A 167 -4.31 -0.88 -15.84
CA LEU A 167 -4.92 -1.58 -14.70
C LEU A 167 -6.42 -1.26 -14.57
N GLU A 168 -6.80 0.02 -14.72
CA GLU A 168 -8.20 0.43 -14.81
C GLU A 168 -8.91 -0.29 -15.97
N ALA A 169 -8.30 -0.31 -17.16
CA ALA A 169 -8.85 -1.02 -18.31
C ALA A 169 -8.95 -2.55 -18.10
N ALA A 170 -8.13 -3.13 -17.20
CA ALA A 170 -8.22 -4.52 -16.77
C ALA A 170 -9.33 -4.79 -15.73
N GLY A 171 -10.02 -3.75 -15.26
CA GLY A 171 -11.13 -3.85 -14.31
C GLY A 171 -10.73 -3.73 -12.85
N VAL A 172 -9.61 -3.07 -12.55
CA VAL A 172 -9.26 -2.64 -11.18
C VAL A 172 -10.18 -1.48 -10.78
N ASP A 173 -10.75 -1.58 -9.58
CA ASP A 173 -11.75 -0.63 -9.07
C ASP A 173 -11.12 0.52 -8.27
N ILE A 174 -9.99 0.25 -7.61
CA ILE A 174 -9.22 1.22 -6.83
C ILE A 174 -7.73 1.07 -7.14
N ILE A 175 -7.09 2.15 -7.60
CA ILE A 175 -5.63 2.20 -7.78
C ILE A 175 -5.01 2.93 -6.61
N GLN A 176 -4.18 2.23 -5.84
CA GLN A 176 -3.47 2.78 -4.68
C GLN A 176 -2.03 3.11 -5.06
N PHE A 177 -1.56 4.29 -4.65
CA PHE A 177 -0.17 4.70 -4.72
C PHE A 177 0.45 4.68 -3.33
N ASP A 178 1.45 3.84 -3.13
CA ASP A 178 2.14 3.71 -1.84
C ASP A 178 3.21 4.78 -1.70
N GLU A 179 2.98 5.75 -0.81
CA GLU A 179 3.88 6.85 -0.51
C GLU A 179 4.34 6.90 0.97
N PRO A 180 4.97 5.84 1.52
CA PRO A 180 5.58 5.93 2.84
C PRO A 180 6.67 7.02 2.93
N SER A 181 7.24 7.46 1.80
CA SER A 181 8.19 8.58 1.76
C SER A 181 7.54 9.94 2.08
N PHE A 182 6.21 10.08 1.95
CA PHE A 182 5.50 11.30 2.36
C PHE A 182 5.54 11.52 3.87
N ASN A 183 5.84 10.47 4.65
CA ASN A 183 6.00 10.53 6.09
C ASN A 183 7.42 10.98 6.51
N VAL A 184 8.23 11.46 5.56
CA VAL A 184 9.65 11.79 5.74
C VAL A 184 10.04 13.11 5.07
N PHE A 185 9.78 13.25 3.76
CA PHE A 185 10.33 14.35 2.96
C PHE A 185 9.31 15.48 2.76
N PHE A 186 8.86 16.12 3.85
CA PHE A 186 7.73 17.06 3.82
C PHE A 186 7.90 18.24 2.85
N ASP A 187 9.10 18.82 2.77
CA ASP A 187 9.39 19.91 1.83
C ASP A 187 9.24 19.43 0.38
N GLU A 188 9.81 18.29 0.03
CA GLU A 188 9.68 17.70 -1.31
C GLU A 188 8.23 17.33 -1.65
N VAL A 189 7.46 16.83 -0.68
CA VAL A 189 6.03 16.54 -0.86
C VAL A 189 5.29 17.81 -1.24
N ASN A 190 5.60 18.88 -0.53
CA ASN A 190 5.00 20.17 -0.73
C ASN A 190 5.43 20.80 -2.07
N ASP A 191 6.69 20.73 -2.44
CA ASP A 191 7.19 21.39 -3.65
C ASP A 191 6.75 20.67 -4.92
N TRP A 192 6.86 19.33 -4.95
CA TRP A 192 6.59 18.56 -6.18
C TRP A 192 5.94 17.19 -5.96
N GLY A 193 6.00 16.59 -4.77
CA GLY A 193 5.52 15.22 -4.54
C GLY A 193 4.01 15.06 -4.79
N ILE A 194 3.19 16.02 -4.33
CA ILE A 194 1.75 16.02 -4.62
C ILE A 194 1.49 16.20 -6.12
N ALA A 195 2.26 17.06 -6.80
CA ALA A 195 2.11 17.27 -8.24
C ALA A 195 2.50 16.02 -9.05
N ALA A 196 3.54 15.29 -8.63
CA ALA A 196 3.91 14.01 -9.22
C ALA A 196 2.83 12.94 -8.99
N LEU A 197 2.23 12.90 -7.79
CA LEU A 197 1.10 11.99 -7.51
C LEU A 197 -0.13 12.31 -8.39
N GLU A 198 -0.48 13.59 -8.53
CA GLU A 198 -1.52 14.06 -9.46
C GLU A 198 -1.26 13.62 -10.90
N ARG A 199 -0.01 13.76 -11.37
CA ARG A 199 0.37 13.29 -12.71
C ARG A 199 0.23 11.77 -12.85
N ALA A 200 0.57 11.00 -11.81
CA ALA A 200 0.44 9.55 -11.81
C ALA A 200 -1.02 9.08 -11.92
N MET A 201 -1.96 9.82 -11.34
CA MET A 201 -3.39 9.47 -11.39
C MET A 201 -4.20 10.21 -12.47
N GLU A 202 -3.56 11.08 -13.24
CA GLU A 202 -4.24 11.94 -14.21
C GLU A 202 -5.10 11.15 -15.21
N GLY A 203 -6.39 11.50 -15.25
CA GLY A 203 -7.35 10.97 -16.23
C GLY A 203 -8.01 9.64 -15.86
N LEU A 204 -7.58 8.99 -14.77
CA LEU A 204 -8.28 7.82 -14.22
C LEU A 204 -9.74 8.18 -13.87
N LYS A 205 -10.61 7.17 -13.96
CA LYS A 205 -12.05 7.21 -13.64
C LYS A 205 -12.41 6.30 -12.47
N CYS A 206 -11.61 5.26 -12.22
CA CYS A 206 -11.64 4.46 -11.01
C CYS A 206 -11.21 5.30 -9.81
N GLU A 207 -11.50 4.83 -8.60
CA GLU A 207 -11.06 5.55 -7.41
C GLU A 207 -9.55 5.45 -7.26
N THR A 208 -8.97 6.49 -6.67
CA THR A 208 -7.54 6.58 -6.42
C THR A 208 -7.27 6.68 -4.94
N ALA A 209 -6.25 5.96 -4.47
CA ALA A 209 -5.85 5.95 -3.07
C ALA A 209 -4.38 6.33 -2.92
N VAL A 210 -4.03 6.99 -1.82
CA VAL A 210 -2.63 7.12 -1.38
C VAL A 210 -2.46 6.43 -0.03
N HIS A 211 -1.42 5.60 0.10
CA HIS A 211 -1.10 4.93 1.37
C HIS A 211 0.16 5.54 1.98
N ILE A 212 0.03 6.07 3.20
CA ILE A 212 1.13 6.69 3.95
C ILE A 212 1.15 6.05 5.35
N CYS A 213 2.26 5.42 5.72
CA CYS A 213 2.37 4.66 6.97
C CYS A 213 3.74 4.83 7.65
N TYR A 214 3.93 4.13 8.77
CA TYR A 214 5.20 4.10 9.50
C TYR A 214 5.99 2.80 9.20
N GLY A 215 5.67 2.16 8.08
CA GLY A 215 6.40 1.04 7.48
C GLY A 215 6.02 -0.34 8.02
N TYR A 216 6.59 -1.37 7.37
CA TYR A 216 6.43 -2.77 7.75
C TYR A 216 6.86 -3.07 9.20
N GLY A 217 6.35 -4.18 9.74
CA GLY A 217 6.70 -4.75 11.04
C GLY A 217 8.12 -5.32 11.15
N ILE A 218 9.13 -4.51 10.84
CA ILE A 218 10.55 -4.87 10.95
C ILE A 218 11.24 -4.14 12.11
N LYS A 219 12.37 -4.68 12.57
CA LYS A 219 13.13 -4.12 13.70
C LYS A 219 13.48 -2.64 13.52
N ALA A 220 13.92 -2.26 12.32
CA ALA A 220 14.28 -0.88 12.01
C ALA A 220 13.10 0.11 12.24
N ASN A 221 11.90 -0.23 11.77
CA ASN A 221 10.71 0.62 11.93
C ASN A 221 10.19 0.62 13.38
N THR A 222 10.19 -0.53 14.04
CA THR A 222 9.75 -0.62 15.45
C THR A 222 10.69 0.11 16.41
N ASP A 223 11.99 0.15 16.14
CA ASP A 223 12.93 0.98 16.89
C ASP A 223 12.73 2.46 16.60
N TRP A 224 12.55 2.83 15.34
CA TRP A 224 12.24 4.22 14.96
C TRP A 224 10.96 4.72 15.63
N LYS A 225 9.88 3.93 15.66
CA LYS A 225 8.61 4.28 16.31
C LYS A 225 8.78 4.66 17.79
N LYS A 226 9.73 4.07 18.51
CA LYS A 226 10.03 4.42 19.92
C LYS A 226 10.63 5.82 20.08
N THR A 227 11.21 6.38 19.02
CA THR A 227 11.84 7.71 19.02
C THR A 227 10.88 8.85 18.68
N LEU A 228 9.67 8.52 18.21
CA LEU A 228 8.70 9.49 17.69
C LEU A 228 7.92 10.25 18.77
N GLY A 229 8.18 9.98 20.04
CA GLY A 229 7.55 10.70 21.16
C GLY A 229 6.08 10.33 21.37
N SER A 230 5.37 11.23 22.06
CA SER A 230 3.98 11.03 22.51
C SER A 230 2.94 11.33 21.44
N GLU A 231 3.28 12.07 20.38
CA GLU A 231 2.38 12.37 19.26
C GLU A 231 3.13 12.26 17.94
N TRP A 232 2.58 11.47 17.02
CA TRP A 232 3.12 11.29 15.67
C TRP A 232 2.33 12.20 14.72
N ARG A 233 2.83 13.42 14.53
CA ARG A 233 2.13 14.50 13.80
C ARG A 233 2.55 14.67 12.34
N GLN A 234 3.34 13.76 11.79
CA GLN A 234 3.87 13.84 10.42
C GLN A 234 2.77 14.01 9.35
N TYR A 235 1.59 13.45 9.59
CA TYR A 235 0.44 13.61 8.71
C TYR A 235 -0.05 15.07 8.58
N GLU A 236 0.12 15.89 9.62
CA GLU A 236 -0.26 17.31 9.63
C GLU A 236 0.46 18.10 8.53
N GLU A 237 1.67 17.69 8.16
CA GLU A 237 2.52 18.34 7.15
C GLU A 237 2.03 18.11 5.71
N VAL A 238 1.27 17.03 5.46
CA VAL A 238 0.89 16.59 4.10
C VAL A 238 -0.62 16.57 3.86
N PHE A 239 -1.43 16.40 4.91
CA PHE A 239 -2.89 16.34 4.84
C PHE A 239 -3.53 17.57 4.19
N PRO A 240 -3.12 18.82 4.48
CA PRO A 240 -3.74 20.00 3.87
C PRO A 240 -3.62 20.05 2.33
N LYS A 241 -2.55 19.46 1.75
CA LYS A 241 -2.42 19.36 0.29
C LYS A 241 -3.17 18.17 -0.28
N LEU A 242 -3.13 17.02 0.40
CA LEU A 242 -3.93 15.85 0.00
C LEU A 242 -5.44 16.13 0.03
N GLN A 243 -5.90 16.94 0.99
CA GLN A 243 -7.30 17.35 1.05
C GLN A 243 -7.73 18.12 -0.21
N LYS A 244 -6.82 18.93 -0.77
CA LYS A 244 -7.06 19.74 -1.97
C LYS A 244 -6.75 18.98 -3.28
N SER A 245 -6.13 17.81 -3.19
CA SER A 245 -5.77 17.00 -4.36
C SER A 245 -6.98 16.23 -4.89
N ASN A 246 -6.81 15.60 -6.05
CA ASN A 246 -7.82 14.74 -6.67
C ASN A 246 -7.81 13.30 -6.13
N ILE A 247 -6.95 12.94 -5.16
CA ILE A 247 -6.98 11.62 -4.54
C ILE A 247 -8.32 11.40 -3.84
N ASP A 248 -8.95 10.25 -4.04
CA ASP A 248 -10.26 9.96 -3.45
C ASP A 248 -10.15 9.41 -2.02
N ILE A 249 -9.14 8.56 -1.78
CA ILE A 249 -8.98 7.75 -0.57
C ILE A 249 -7.60 7.96 0.05
N ILE A 250 -7.55 8.19 1.36
CA ILE A 250 -6.28 8.27 2.11
C ILE A 250 -6.19 7.07 3.06
N SER A 251 -5.18 6.22 2.85
CA SER A 251 -4.90 5.04 3.68
C SER A 251 -3.80 5.35 4.70
N LEU A 252 -4.10 5.11 5.98
CA LEU A 252 -3.33 5.59 7.11
C LEU A 252 -3.07 4.50 8.15
N GLU A 253 -1.99 4.66 8.89
CA GLU A 253 -1.70 3.90 10.10
C GLU A 253 -2.34 4.59 11.32
N CYS A 254 -3.04 3.82 12.15
CA CYS A 254 -3.71 4.35 13.35
C CYS A 254 -3.64 3.39 14.56
N GLN A 255 -3.97 2.10 14.41
CA GLN A 255 -3.97 1.12 15.51
C GLN A 255 -2.61 1.07 16.20
N ASN A 256 -2.56 1.18 17.53
CA ASN A 256 -1.34 1.23 18.34
C ASN A 256 -0.33 2.33 17.96
N SER A 257 -0.71 3.29 17.12
CA SER A 257 0.10 4.48 16.83
C SER A 257 -0.13 5.56 17.89
N HIS A 258 0.74 6.57 17.91
CA HIS A 258 0.48 7.81 18.64
C HIS A 258 0.03 8.94 17.71
N VAL A 259 -0.56 8.62 16.55
CA VAL A 259 -1.15 9.64 15.67
C VAL A 259 -2.37 10.24 16.37
N PRO A 260 -2.43 11.57 16.58
CA PRO A 260 -3.63 12.21 17.10
C PRO A 260 -4.79 12.01 16.12
N ILE A 261 -5.86 11.34 16.57
CA ILE A 261 -6.97 10.93 15.71
C ILE A 261 -7.73 12.13 15.12
N ASP A 262 -7.66 13.29 15.77
CA ASP A 262 -8.25 14.56 15.33
C ASP A 262 -7.57 15.13 14.08
N LEU A 263 -6.36 14.68 13.73
CA LEU A 263 -5.73 15.04 12.44
C LEU A 263 -6.58 14.60 11.24
N LEU A 264 -7.46 13.59 11.39
CA LEU A 264 -8.39 13.17 10.35
C LEU A 264 -9.35 14.31 9.93
N GLU A 265 -9.58 15.31 10.78
CA GLU A 265 -10.37 16.49 10.41
C GLU A 265 -9.75 17.27 9.24
N LEU A 266 -8.43 17.29 9.13
CA LEU A 266 -7.72 18.00 8.06
C LEU A 266 -8.03 17.44 6.67
N ILE A 267 -8.52 16.20 6.60
CA ILE A 267 -8.91 15.50 5.37
C ILE A 267 -10.43 15.21 5.32
N ARG A 268 -11.23 15.92 6.12
CA ARG A 268 -12.69 15.77 6.17
C ARG A 268 -13.29 15.82 4.76
N GLY A 269 -14.10 14.81 4.43
CA GLY A 269 -14.76 14.68 3.13
C GLY A 269 -14.05 13.72 2.16
N LYS A 270 -12.78 13.39 2.37
CA LYS A 270 -12.12 12.25 1.70
C LYS A 270 -12.62 10.93 2.30
N LYS A 271 -12.48 9.84 1.54
CA LYS A 271 -12.57 8.49 2.11
C LYS A 271 -11.29 8.18 2.88
N VAL A 272 -11.42 7.49 4.01
CA VAL A 272 -10.28 7.16 4.88
C VAL A 272 -10.19 5.65 5.06
N MET A 273 -9.14 5.06 4.50
CA MET A 273 -8.73 3.68 4.78
C MET A 273 -7.96 3.66 6.09
N LEU A 274 -8.67 3.52 7.22
CA LEU A 274 -8.11 3.63 8.56
C LEU A 274 -7.50 2.30 9.01
N GLY A 275 -6.20 2.28 9.29
CA GLY A 275 -5.51 1.14 9.86
C GLY A 275 -6.01 0.79 11.26
N ALA A 276 -6.82 -0.26 11.37
CA ALA A 276 -7.35 -0.79 12.62
C ALA A 276 -6.63 -2.07 13.08
N ILE A 277 -5.57 -2.45 12.37
CA ILE A 277 -4.71 -3.60 12.66
C ILE A 277 -3.26 -3.14 12.69
N ASP A 278 -2.55 -3.47 13.76
CA ASP A 278 -1.13 -3.24 13.90
C ASP A 278 -0.34 -4.43 13.33
N VAL A 279 0.31 -4.21 12.19
CA VAL A 279 1.12 -5.22 11.51
C VAL A 279 2.56 -5.28 11.99
N ALA A 280 2.92 -4.50 13.02
CA ALA A 280 4.25 -4.50 13.64
C ALA A 280 4.35 -5.41 14.88
N THR A 281 3.29 -6.18 15.17
CA THR A 281 3.23 -7.17 16.25
C THR A 281 2.57 -8.45 15.78
N ASN A 282 2.95 -9.57 16.40
CA ASN A 282 2.31 -10.87 16.19
C ASN A 282 1.05 -11.08 17.05
N ILE A 283 0.77 -10.17 17.98
CA ILE A 283 -0.46 -10.19 18.78
C ILE A 283 -1.63 -9.94 17.84
N ILE A 284 -2.62 -10.83 17.84
CA ILE A 284 -3.85 -10.69 17.06
C ILE A 284 -4.81 -9.81 17.86
N GLU A 285 -5.31 -8.75 17.24
CA GLU A 285 -6.32 -7.87 17.82
C GLU A 285 -7.62 -8.62 18.07
N THR A 286 -8.33 -8.21 19.12
CA THR A 286 -9.73 -8.61 19.33
C THR A 286 -10.66 -7.78 18.42
N PRO A 287 -11.83 -8.31 18.05
CA PRO A 287 -12.84 -7.54 17.30
C PRO A 287 -13.22 -6.22 17.99
N GLU A 288 -13.31 -6.20 19.32
CA GLU A 288 -13.61 -5.01 20.11
C GLU A 288 -12.50 -3.95 20.05
N GLU A 289 -11.21 -4.34 20.06
CA GLU A 289 -10.10 -3.40 19.87
C GLU A 289 -10.18 -2.71 18.51
N VAL A 290 -10.44 -3.49 17.46
CA VAL A 290 -10.66 -2.96 16.09
C VAL A 290 -11.84 -2.00 16.08
N ALA A 291 -12.99 -2.42 16.61
CA ALA A 291 -14.21 -1.60 16.65
C ALA A 291 -13.99 -0.29 17.43
N ASN A 292 -13.23 -0.32 18.53
CA ASN A 292 -12.92 0.86 19.33
C ASN A 292 -12.09 1.88 18.56
N THR A 293 -11.10 1.45 17.78
CA THR A 293 -10.31 2.34 16.93
C THR A 293 -11.16 2.96 15.83
N LEU A 294 -11.98 2.15 15.16
CA LEU A 294 -12.89 2.64 14.13
C LEU A 294 -13.93 3.63 14.72
N ARG A 295 -14.42 3.39 15.94
CA ARG A 295 -15.40 4.26 16.61
C ARG A 295 -14.84 5.66 16.87
N LYS A 296 -13.59 5.75 17.31
CA LYS A 296 -12.88 7.04 17.49
C LYS A 296 -12.76 7.78 16.15
N ALA A 297 -12.49 7.06 15.06
CA ALA A 297 -12.40 7.69 13.74
C ALA A 297 -13.75 8.22 13.24
N LEU A 298 -14.88 7.65 13.65
CA LEU A 298 -16.22 8.13 13.26
C LEU A 298 -16.55 9.54 13.79
N GLU A 299 -15.81 10.06 14.77
CA GLU A 299 -15.90 11.46 15.19
C GLU A 299 -15.38 12.42 14.09
N PHE A 300 -14.41 11.95 13.30
CA PHE A 300 -13.67 12.74 12.30
C PHE A 300 -13.91 12.31 10.85
N VAL A 301 -14.57 11.18 10.63
CA VAL A 301 -14.85 10.61 9.31
C VAL A 301 -16.29 10.12 9.26
N ASP A 302 -17.05 10.57 8.26
CA ASP A 302 -18.43 10.10 8.07
C ASP A 302 -18.45 8.58 7.86
N ALA A 303 -19.46 7.90 8.38
CA ALA A 303 -19.57 6.44 8.29
C ALA A 303 -19.55 5.91 6.84
N ASP A 304 -20.06 6.68 5.87
CA ASP A 304 -20.05 6.32 4.45
C ASP A 304 -18.69 6.51 3.74
N LYS A 305 -17.72 7.09 4.46
CA LYS A 305 -16.35 7.38 4.02
C LYS A 305 -15.29 6.66 4.85
N LEU A 306 -15.65 5.98 5.93
CA LEU A 306 -14.72 5.19 6.73
C LEU A 306 -14.56 3.77 6.15
N TYR A 307 -13.32 3.40 5.84
CA TYR A 307 -12.94 2.13 5.25
C TYR A 307 -11.99 1.41 6.22
N PRO A 308 -12.44 0.42 7.00
CA PRO A 308 -11.56 -0.34 7.88
C PRO A 308 -10.43 -1.00 7.10
N SER A 309 -9.18 -0.80 7.54
CA SER A 309 -7.99 -1.31 6.85
C SER A 309 -6.90 -1.76 7.84
N THR A 310 -5.72 -2.11 7.32
CA THR A 310 -4.53 -2.45 8.09
C THR A 310 -3.53 -1.29 8.06
N ASN A 311 -2.73 -1.10 9.12
CA ASN A 311 -1.75 0.01 9.18
C ASN A 311 -0.73 0.01 8.03
N CYS A 312 -0.34 -1.18 7.57
CA CYS A 312 0.58 -1.40 6.47
C CYS A 312 0.35 -2.83 5.93
N GLY A 313 1.17 -3.28 4.98
CA GLY A 313 1.12 -4.63 4.43
C GLY A 313 1.59 -5.71 5.42
N MET A 314 1.16 -6.94 5.19
CA MET A 314 1.37 -8.09 6.08
C MET A 314 2.39 -9.11 5.54
N ALA A 315 3.05 -8.86 4.41
CA ALA A 315 4.04 -9.80 3.85
C ALA A 315 5.07 -10.36 4.86
N PRO A 316 5.60 -9.56 5.83
CA PRO A 316 6.56 -10.07 6.81
C PRO A 316 5.96 -10.92 7.94
N LEU A 317 4.63 -11.01 8.05
CA LEU A 317 3.98 -11.82 9.09
C LEU A 317 3.88 -13.28 8.67
N SER A 318 3.68 -14.17 9.64
CA SER A 318 3.29 -15.54 9.33
C SER A 318 1.86 -15.58 8.77
N ARG A 319 1.56 -16.56 7.91
CA ARG A 319 0.21 -16.76 7.34
C ARG A 319 -0.86 -16.93 8.42
N GLY A 320 -0.52 -17.59 9.53
CA GLY A 320 -1.45 -17.78 10.66
C GLY A 320 -1.82 -16.47 11.35
N VAL A 321 -0.82 -15.63 11.63
CA VAL A 321 -1.04 -14.30 12.22
C VAL A 321 -1.85 -13.41 11.26
N ALA A 322 -1.49 -13.38 9.98
CA ALA A 322 -2.21 -12.58 8.99
C ALA A 322 -3.70 -12.96 8.92
N ARG A 323 -4.05 -14.26 8.85
CA ARG A 323 -5.44 -14.71 8.89
C ARG A 323 -6.18 -14.27 10.15
N GLY A 324 -5.55 -14.43 11.32
CA GLY A 324 -6.14 -14.02 12.59
C GLY A 324 -6.48 -12.53 12.61
N LYS A 325 -5.55 -11.70 12.12
CA LYS A 325 -5.73 -10.25 12.02
C LYS A 325 -6.80 -9.84 10.99
N LEU A 326 -6.90 -10.52 9.84
CA LEU A 326 -7.98 -10.25 8.87
C LEU A 326 -9.35 -10.61 9.44
N ASN A 327 -9.47 -11.72 10.18
CA ASN A 327 -10.71 -12.09 10.86
C ASN A 327 -11.10 -11.05 11.91
N ALA A 328 -10.14 -10.56 12.69
CA ALA A 328 -10.37 -9.51 13.68
C ALA A 328 -10.87 -8.20 13.02
N LEU A 329 -10.24 -7.80 11.90
CA LEU A 329 -10.62 -6.61 11.14
C LEU A 329 -12.09 -6.68 10.70
N SER A 330 -12.49 -7.78 10.05
CA SER A 330 -13.85 -7.93 9.56
C SER A 330 -14.88 -8.07 10.67
N ALA A 331 -14.55 -8.79 11.74
CA ALA A 331 -15.42 -8.92 12.90
C ALA A 331 -15.62 -7.56 13.62
N GLY A 332 -14.56 -6.78 13.79
CA GLY A 332 -14.64 -5.44 14.40
C GLY A 332 -15.42 -4.44 13.54
N ALA A 333 -15.24 -4.47 12.22
CA ALA A 333 -16.05 -3.67 11.30
C ALA A 333 -17.54 -4.04 11.38
N GLU A 334 -17.85 -5.34 11.45
CA GLU A 334 -19.23 -5.83 11.58
C GLU A 334 -19.91 -5.41 12.88
N ILE A 335 -19.18 -5.34 14.00
CA ILE A 335 -19.70 -4.77 15.25
C ILE A 335 -20.23 -3.36 15.01
N LEU A 336 -19.42 -2.48 14.40
CA LEU A 336 -19.84 -1.11 14.12
C LEU A 336 -20.96 -1.01 13.09
N ARG A 337 -20.97 -1.86 12.06
CA ARG A 337 -22.08 -1.87 11.09
C ARG A 337 -23.42 -2.13 11.77
N ARG A 338 -23.46 -3.03 12.76
CA ARG A 338 -24.66 -3.32 13.54
C ARG A 338 -25.05 -2.15 14.44
N GLU A 339 -24.08 -1.52 15.11
CA GLU A 339 -24.32 -0.32 15.92
C GLU A 339 -24.91 0.84 15.09
N LEU A 340 -24.43 1.03 13.86
CA LEU A 340 -24.88 2.10 12.96
C LEU A 340 -26.20 1.81 12.24
N SER A 341 -26.64 0.54 12.24
CA SER A 341 -27.90 0.11 11.62
C SER A 341 -29.04 -0.07 12.63
N ALA A 342 -28.73 0.00 13.93
CA ALA A 342 -29.69 -0.02 15.03
C ALA A 342 -30.24 1.38 15.28
#